data_AF-A0A4P9Y7A7-F1
#
_entry.id   AF-A0A4P9Y7A7-F1
#
_cell.length_a   1.000
_cell.length_b   1.000
_cell.length_c   1.000
_cell.angle_alpha   90.00
_cell.angle_beta   90.00
_cell.angle_gamma   90.00
#
_symmetry.space_group_name_H-M   'P 1'
#
loop_
_entity.id
_entity.type
_entity.pdbx_description
1 polymer ?
#
loop_
_entity_poly.entity_id
_entity_poly.type
_entity_poly.pdbx_seq_one_letter_code
_entity_poly.pdbx_strand_id
1 'polypeptide(L)'
;MLLSRAVSAFVASNLRSHSTMAKSSAPAAAIVYERTILPDGAEFVSRVPTSATRANAAVKTQLPPPLKEIKEKLYHLTDADRQAIRALRAEDPEKWTCRALAAKFKCTPFYISIVAKSSPEHQAKIQADLERIREKHGYKRRQIIQNRIRRKALW
;
A
#
# COMPACT_ATOMS: atom_id res chain seq x y z
N MET A 1 -29.80 -26.56 -37.76
CA MET A 1 -30.92 -25.72 -37.28
C MET A 1 -30.96 -25.80 -35.76
N LEU A 2 -30.39 -24.81 -35.06
CA LEU A 2 -30.38 -24.75 -33.59
C LEU A 2 -31.35 -23.66 -33.16
N LEU A 3 -32.44 -24.08 -32.51
CA LEU A 3 -33.53 -23.21 -32.06
C LEU A 3 -33.07 -22.33 -30.88
N SER A 4 -33.21 -21.02 -31.09
CA SER A 4 -33.07 -19.98 -30.08
C SER A 4 -34.20 -20.08 -29.05
N ARG A 5 -33.87 -20.30 -27.77
CA ARG A 5 -34.83 -20.21 -26.66
C ARG A 5 -35.08 -18.73 -26.35
N ALA A 6 -36.24 -18.23 -26.74
CA ALA A 6 -36.73 -16.92 -26.32
C ALA A 6 -36.89 -16.88 -24.80
N VAL A 7 -36.30 -15.87 -24.16
CA VAL A 7 -36.54 -15.52 -22.76
C VAL A 7 -37.99 -15.03 -22.67
N SER A 8 -38.82 -15.79 -21.96
CA SER A 8 -40.23 -15.47 -21.76
C SER A 8 -40.36 -14.15 -21.01
N ALA A 9 -40.89 -13.11 -21.67
CA ALA A 9 -41.20 -11.83 -21.06
C ALA A 9 -42.40 -12.01 -20.12
N PHE A 10 -42.18 -11.74 -18.84
CA PHE A 10 -43.23 -11.71 -17.83
C PHE A 10 -44.21 -10.58 -18.15
N VAL A 11 -45.41 -10.95 -18.59
CA VAL A 11 -46.52 -10.00 -18.82
C VAL A 11 -47.09 -9.61 -17.46
N ALA A 12 -46.75 -8.41 -16.98
CA ALA A 12 -47.36 -7.84 -15.79
C ALA A 12 -48.73 -7.27 -16.15
N SER A 13 -49.79 -7.90 -15.64
CA SER A 13 -51.16 -7.40 -15.69
C SER A 13 -51.30 -6.07 -14.93
N ASN A 14 -51.92 -5.12 -15.60
CA ASN A 14 -52.06 -3.72 -15.22
C ASN A 14 -53.06 -3.51 -14.07
N LEU A 15 -52.60 -3.25 -12.84
CA LEU A 15 -53.40 -2.64 -11.77
C LEU A 15 -52.54 -1.80 -10.82
N ARG A 16 -53.01 -0.55 -10.60
CA ARG A 16 -52.52 0.50 -9.69
C ARG A 16 -51.17 1.13 -10.03
N SER A 17 -51.24 2.27 -10.71
CA SER A 17 -50.20 3.29 -10.79
C SER A 17 -49.96 3.94 -9.42
N HIS A 18 -49.19 3.29 -8.56
CA HIS A 18 -48.32 3.99 -7.63
C HIS A 18 -47.00 4.19 -8.35
N SER A 19 -46.65 5.44 -8.65
CA SER A 19 -45.32 5.85 -9.11
C SER A 19 -44.30 5.54 -8.00
N THR A 20 -43.91 4.28 -7.87
CA THR A 20 -42.69 3.92 -7.16
C THR A 20 -41.56 4.26 -8.12
N MET A 21 -40.79 5.30 -7.79
CA MET A 21 -39.51 5.56 -8.45
C MET A 21 -38.64 4.33 -8.19
N ALA A 22 -38.67 3.37 -9.11
CA ALA A 22 -37.77 2.24 -9.09
C ALA A 22 -36.36 2.81 -9.16
N LYS A 23 -35.59 2.71 -8.07
CA LYS A 23 -34.16 3.00 -8.10
C LYS A 23 -33.54 1.98 -9.06
N SER A 24 -33.26 2.40 -10.28
CA SER A 24 -32.51 1.58 -11.23
C SER A 24 -31.21 1.17 -10.55
N SER A 25 -30.99 -0.14 -10.41
CA SER A 25 -29.74 -0.67 -9.85
C SER A 25 -28.56 -0.05 -10.59
N ALA A 26 -27.58 0.47 -9.85
CA ALA A 26 -26.37 1.02 -10.42
C ALA A 26 -25.78 0.04 -11.46
N PRO A 27 -25.24 0.53 -12.59
CA PRO A 27 -24.64 -0.36 -13.58
C PRO A 27 -23.58 -1.23 -12.91
N ALA A 28 -23.56 -2.52 -13.24
CA ALA A 28 -22.58 -3.49 -12.73
C ALA A 28 -21.12 -3.06 -13.01
N ALA A 29 -20.91 -2.17 -13.98
CA ALA A 29 -19.65 -1.51 -14.27
C ALA A 29 -19.68 -0.04 -13.82
N ALA A 30 -18.58 0.43 -13.23
CA ALA A 30 -18.45 1.80 -12.78
C ALA A 30 -18.59 2.81 -13.94
N ILE A 31 -19.35 3.88 -13.70
CA ILE A 31 -19.68 4.93 -14.67
C ILE A 31 -18.39 5.58 -15.21
N VAL A 32 -18.30 5.68 -16.54
CA VAL A 32 -17.23 6.38 -17.25
C VAL A 32 -17.75 7.74 -17.67
N TYR A 33 -17.04 8.80 -17.26
CA TYR A 33 -17.44 10.18 -17.55
C TYR A 33 -16.71 10.75 -18.78
N GLU A 34 -15.41 10.50 -18.90
CA GLU A 34 -14.59 11.03 -19.98
C GLU A 34 -13.50 10.02 -20.38
N ARG A 35 -13.16 10.00 -21.67
CA ARG A 35 -12.01 9.27 -22.20
C ARG A 35 -11.09 10.27 -22.88
N THR A 36 -9.85 10.37 -22.41
CA THR A 36 -8.84 11.25 -23.00
C THR A 36 -7.62 10.42 -23.40
N ILE A 37 -7.07 10.69 -24.58
CA ILE A 37 -5.82 10.08 -25.02
C ILE A 37 -4.69 10.97 -24.49
N LEU A 38 -3.79 10.40 -23.68
CA LEU A 38 -2.62 11.10 -23.17
C LEU A 38 -1.57 11.28 -24.27
N PRO A 39 -0.60 12.20 -24.08
CA PRO A 39 0.51 12.39 -25.01
C PRO A 39 1.28 11.09 -25.33
N ASP A 40 1.32 10.16 -24.37
CA ASP A 40 1.98 8.86 -24.50
C ASP A 40 1.14 7.84 -25.28
N GLY A 41 -0.02 8.24 -25.84
CA GLY A 41 -0.96 7.37 -26.56
C GLY A 41 -1.83 6.49 -25.64
N ALA A 42 -1.64 6.57 -24.33
CA ALA A 42 -2.44 5.82 -23.36
C ALA A 42 -3.85 6.41 -23.20
N GLU A 43 -4.86 5.56 -23.11
CA GLU A 43 -6.23 5.98 -22.81
C GLU A 43 -6.45 6.19 -21.31
N PHE A 44 -6.77 7.41 -20.92
CA PHE A 44 -7.23 7.74 -19.57
C PHE A 44 -8.75 7.78 -19.51
N VAL A 45 -9.29 6.91 -18.66
CA VAL A 45 -10.74 6.79 -18.43
C VAL A 45 -11.07 7.41 -17.08
N SER A 46 -11.73 8.56 -17.08
CA SER A 46 -12.16 9.21 -15.85
C SER A 46 -13.42 8.53 -15.29
N ARG A 47 -13.37 8.14 -14.02
CA ARG A 47 -14.51 7.59 -13.26
C ARG A 47 -15.18 8.62 -12.35
N VAL A 48 -14.73 9.86 -12.45
CA VAL A 48 -15.19 11.02 -11.68
C VAL A 48 -15.44 12.15 -12.69
N PRO A 49 -16.53 12.92 -12.56
CA PRO A 49 -16.78 14.05 -13.45
C PRO A 49 -15.64 15.08 -13.36
N THR A 50 -15.08 15.45 -14.51
CA THR A 50 -13.91 16.35 -14.63
C THR A 50 -14.18 17.79 -14.20
N SER A 51 -15.44 18.23 -14.19
CA SER A 51 -15.86 19.52 -13.62
C SER A 51 -15.53 19.62 -12.12
N ALA A 52 -15.65 18.52 -11.38
CA ALA A 52 -15.27 18.45 -9.97
C ALA A 52 -13.74 18.49 -9.77
N THR A 53 -12.96 18.01 -10.74
CA THR A 53 -11.50 17.94 -10.63
C THR A 53 -10.82 19.30 -10.75
N ARG A 54 -11.36 20.24 -11.56
CA ARG A 54 -10.82 21.62 -11.67
C ARG A 54 -10.96 22.41 -10.37
N ALA A 55 -12.05 22.19 -9.63
CA ALA A 55 -12.22 22.75 -8.29
C ALA A 55 -11.17 22.20 -7.29
N ASN A 56 -10.73 20.95 -7.45
CA ASN A 56 -9.78 20.30 -6.55
C ASN A 56 -8.32 20.74 -6.73
N ALA A 57 -7.94 21.38 -7.85
CA ALA A 57 -6.58 21.90 -8.03
C ALA A 57 -6.25 23.04 -7.03
N ALA A 58 -7.28 23.81 -6.61
CA ALA A 58 -7.18 24.83 -5.57
C ALA A 58 -7.09 24.25 -4.13
N VAL A 59 -7.33 22.94 -3.96
CA VAL A 59 -7.46 22.25 -2.66
C VAL A 59 -6.13 21.64 -2.19
N LYS A 60 -5.01 21.78 -2.93
CA LYS A 60 -3.69 21.34 -2.44
C LYS A 60 -3.30 21.99 -1.11
N THR A 61 -3.83 23.18 -0.82
CA THR A 61 -3.66 23.89 0.47
C THR A 61 -4.67 23.49 1.55
N GLN A 62 -5.66 22.65 1.23
CA GLN A 62 -6.73 22.19 2.12
C GLN A 62 -6.69 20.67 2.37
N LEU A 63 -5.57 20.01 2.06
CA LEU A 63 -5.40 18.60 2.42
C LEU A 63 -5.32 18.48 3.95
N PRO A 64 -5.89 17.41 4.54
CA PRO A 64 -5.66 17.11 5.95
C PRO A 64 -4.17 16.92 6.20
N PRO A 65 -3.70 17.12 7.44
CA PRO A 65 -2.30 16.96 7.77
C PRO A 65 -1.81 15.55 7.39
N PRO A 66 -0.57 15.42 6.88
CA PRO A 66 -0.05 14.14 6.48
C PRO A 66 0.11 13.22 7.70
N LEU A 67 -0.21 11.93 7.54
CA LEU A 67 -0.09 10.94 8.62
C LEU A 67 1.35 10.83 9.16
N LYS A 68 2.34 11.11 8.31
CA LYS A 68 3.75 11.19 8.69
C LYS A 68 4.27 12.56 8.27
N GLU A 69 5.05 13.18 9.16
CA GLU A 69 5.78 14.40 8.86
C GLU A 69 6.68 14.20 7.63
N ILE A 70 6.66 15.19 6.74
CA ILE A 70 7.55 15.24 5.59
C ILE A 70 8.91 15.70 6.10
N LYS A 71 9.89 14.79 6.09
CA LYS A 71 11.26 15.08 6.55
C LYS A 71 12.17 15.30 5.35
N GLU A 72 13.01 16.32 5.43
CA GLU A 72 14.05 16.57 4.44
C GLU A 72 15.12 15.46 4.50
N LYS A 73 15.68 15.11 3.33
CA LYS A 73 16.72 14.10 3.22
C LYS A 73 18.08 14.75 3.42
N LEU A 74 18.79 14.32 4.48
CA LEU A 74 20.13 14.81 4.78
C LEU A 74 21.20 13.84 4.24
N TYR A 75 22.18 14.36 3.52
CA TYR A 75 23.29 13.60 2.91
C TYR A 75 24.65 14.08 3.43
N HIS A 76 24.87 14.00 4.74
CA HIS A 76 26.05 14.55 5.40
C HIS A 76 27.16 13.52 5.71
N LEU A 77 26.91 12.22 5.54
CA LEU A 77 27.87 11.17 5.86
C LEU A 77 28.97 11.04 4.79
N THR A 78 30.22 11.04 5.27
CA THR A 78 31.41 10.81 4.44
C THR A 78 31.76 9.32 4.32
N ASP A 79 32.70 9.00 3.44
CA ASP A 79 33.23 7.65 3.25
C ASP A 79 33.88 7.09 4.52
N ALA A 80 34.57 7.95 5.27
CA ALA A 80 35.18 7.60 6.56
C ALA A 80 34.11 7.18 7.59
N ASP A 81 32.99 7.91 7.65
CA ASP A 81 31.87 7.56 8.54
C ASP A 81 31.28 6.19 8.16
N ARG A 82 31.16 5.90 6.85
CA ARG A 82 30.67 4.60 6.37
C ARG A 82 31.59 3.46 6.79
N GLN A 83 32.91 3.67 6.76
CA GLN A 83 33.87 2.67 7.23
C GLN A 83 33.78 2.48 8.75
N ALA A 84 33.67 3.56 9.52
CA ALA A 84 33.48 3.47 10.97
C ALA A 84 32.19 2.73 11.35
N ILE A 85 31.09 2.98 10.63
CA ILE A 85 29.82 2.25 10.82
C ILE A 85 30.00 0.75 10.59
N ARG A 86 30.74 0.36 9.55
CA ARG A 86 31.03 -1.05 9.24
C ARG A 86 31.88 -1.69 10.32
N ALA A 87 32.94 -1.01 10.77
CA ALA A 87 33.83 -1.51 11.82
C ALA A 87 33.05 -1.74 13.13
N LEU A 88 32.34 -0.73 13.63
CA LEU A 88 31.57 -0.82 14.88
C LEU A 88 30.52 -1.95 14.83
N ARG A 89 29.89 -2.16 13.67
CA ARG A 89 28.86 -3.19 13.51
C ARG A 89 29.45 -4.60 13.35
N ALA A 90 30.69 -4.71 12.89
CA ALA A 90 31.43 -5.96 12.83
C ALA A 90 31.98 -6.36 14.20
N GLU A 91 32.38 -5.39 15.04
CA GLU A 91 32.83 -5.61 16.42
C GLU A 91 31.73 -6.25 17.27
N ASP A 92 30.61 -5.54 17.50
CA ASP A 92 29.52 -6.00 18.38
C ASP A 92 28.15 -5.65 17.80
N PRO A 93 27.47 -6.56 17.07
CA PRO A 93 26.19 -6.27 16.44
C PRO A 93 25.03 -6.07 17.44
N GLU A 94 25.14 -6.61 18.66
CA GLU A 94 24.14 -6.49 19.73
C GLU A 94 24.21 -5.13 20.42
N LYS A 95 25.42 -4.61 20.65
CA LYS A 95 25.66 -3.27 21.22
C LYS A 95 25.43 -2.18 20.17
N TRP A 96 26.04 -2.35 18.99
CA TRP A 96 25.96 -1.40 17.88
C TRP A 96 24.81 -1.74 16.93
N THR A 97 23.60 -1.66 17.48
CA THR A 97 22.36 -1.82 16.70
C THR A 97 22.20 -0.69 15.67
N CYS A 98 21.38 -0.91 14.64
CA CYS A 98 21.06 0.14 13.66
C CYS A 98 20.51 1.41 14.31
N ARG A 99 19.81 1.28 15.46
CA ARG A 99 19.26 2.43 16.19
C ARG A 99 20.35 3.18 16.96
N ALA A 100 21.28 2.48 17.59
CA ALA A 100 22.41 3.09 18.28
C ALA A 100 23.34 3.85 17.32
N LEU A 101 23.67 3.22 16.19
CA LEU A 101 24.46 3.85 15.13
C LEU A 101 23.71 5.05 14.49
N ALA A 102 22.39 4.95 14.33
CA ALA A 102 21.57 6.03 13.77
C ALA A 102 21.61 7.27 14.65
N ALA A 103 21.55 7.09 15.98
CA ALA A 103 21.66 8.17 16.93
C ALA A 103 23.07 8.80 16.91
N LYS A 104 24.13 7.97 16.86
CA LYS A 104 25.52 8.43 16.83
C LYS A 104 25.84 9.25 15.58
N PHE A 105 25.45 8.75 14.40
CA PHE A 105 25.74 9.37 13.11
C PHE A 105 24.61 10.26 12.59
N LYS A 106 23.59 10.57 13.39
CA LYS A 106 22.43 11.41 13.03
C LYS A 106 21.83 11.06 11.66
N CYS A 107 21.64 9.76 11.42
CA CYS A 107 21.12 9.23 10.16
C CYS A 107 19.96 8.27 10.39
N THR A 108 19.25 7.89 9.33
CA THR A 108 18.09 6.99 9.46
C THR A 108 18.58 5.55 9.71
N PRO A 109 17.98 4.77 10.62
CA PRO A 109 18.39 3.37 10.88
C PRO A 109 18.32 2.48 9.62
N PHE A 110 17.42 2.82 8.68
CA PHE A 110 17.34 2.19 7.37
C PHE A 110 18.64 2.38 6.56
N TYR A 111 19.21 3.58 6.57
CA TYR A 111 20.47 3.87 5.87
C TYR A 111 21.63 3.00 6.41
N ILE A 112 21.69 2.81 7.73
CA ILE A 112 22.71 1.93 8.33
C ILE A 112 22.53 0.48 7.89
N SER A 113 21.28 0.00 7.76
CA SER A 113 21.02 -1.34 7.24
C SER A 113 21.52 -1.53 5.80
N ILE A 114 21.60 -0.45 5.01
CA ILE A 114 22.18 -0.46 3.66
C ILE A 114 23.71 -0.47 3.74
N VAL A 115 24.30 0.39 4.56
CA VAL A 115 25.76 0.58 4.63
C VAL A 115 26.49 -0.62 5.26
N ALA A 116 25.92 -1.19 6.32
CA ALA A 116 26.54 -2.25 7.10
C ALA A 116 25.51 -3.33 7.46
N LYS A 117 25.59 -4.45 6.73
CA LYS A 117 24.83 -5.66 7.07
C LYS A 117 25.41 -6.28 8.35
N SER A 118 24.54 -6.88 9.15
CA SER A 118 24.98 -7.62 10.35
C SER A 118 25.65 -8.93 9.94
N SER A 119 26.51 -9.50 10.80
CA SER A 119 27.10 -10.83 10.59
C SER A 119 26.01 -11.87 10.27
N PRO A 120 26.26 -12.82 9.34
CA PRO A 120 25.30 -13.85 8.97
C PRO A 120 24.86 -14.70 10.19
N GLU A 121 25.76 -14.94 11.14
CA GLU A 121 25.46 -15.70 12.36
C GLU A 121 24.43 -14.98 13.23
N HIS A 122 24.58 -13.66 13.40
CA HIS A 122 23.62 -12.86 14.16
C HIS A 122 22.27 -12.76 13.44
N GLN A 123 22.28 -12.68 12.11
CA GLN A 123 21.04 -12.75 11.32
C GLN A 123 20.30 -14.08 11.50
N ALA A 124 21.04 -15.19 11.49
CA ALA A 124 20.48 -16.53 11.72
C ALA A 124 19.90 -16.67 13.14
N LYS A 125 20.58 -16.13 14.17
CA LYS A 125 20.05 -16.09 15.55
C LYS A 125 18.71 -15.34 15.61
N ILE A 126 18.65 -14.14 15.01
CA ILE A 126 17.41 -13.36 14.96
C ILE A 126 16.30 -14.13 14.23
N GLN A 127 16.61 -14.78 13.11
CA GLN A 127 15.63 -15.58 12.36
C GLN A 127 15.10 -16.74 13.19
N ALA A 128 15.97 -17.49 13.88
CA ALA A 128 15.57 -18.58 14.76
C ALA A 128 14.67 -18.08 15.91
N ASP A 129 14.95 -16.92 16.49
CA ASP A 129 14.10 -16.33 17.53
C ASP A 129 12.73 -15.90 17.00
N LEU A 130 12.69 -15.33 15.78
CA LEU A 130 11.43 -15.00 15.12
C LEU A 130 10.60 -16.25 14.79
N GLU A 131 11.24 -17.35 14.43
CA GLU A 131 10.60 -18.64 14.19
C GLU A 131 10.02 -19.24 15.48
N ARG A 132 10.79 -19.24 16.58
CA ARG A 132 10.29 -19.64 17.91
C ARG A 132 9.07 -18.83 18.34
N ILE A 133 9.08 -17.51 18.10
CA ILE A 133 7.92 -16.65 18.38
C ILE A 133 6.73 -17.03 17.48
N ARG A 134 6.99 -17.36 16.22
CA ARG A 134 5.97 -17.77 15.24
C ARG A 134 5.34 -19.12 15.62
N GLU A 135 6.12 -20.07 16.11
CA GLU A 135 5.62 -21.37 16.60
C GLU A 135 4.66 -21.21 17.78
N LYS A 136 4.97 -20.28 18.70
CA LYS A 136 4.10 -19.92 19.82
C LYS A 136 2.77 -19.30 19.40
N HIS A 137 2.59 -18.90 18.14
CA HIS A 137 1.32 -18.37 17.69
C HIS A 137 0.24 -19.46 17.61
N GLY A 138 -0.87 -19.26 18.32
CA GLY A 138 -2.06 -20.10 18.18
C GLY A 138 -2.71 -20.00 16.79
N TYR A 139 -3.62 -20.92 16.49
CA TYR A 139 -4.30 -21.04 15.19
C TYR A 139 -4.91 -19.71 14.70
N LYS A 140 -5.72 -19.05 15.54
CA LYS A 140 -6.38 -17.78 15.19
C LYS A 140 -5.37 -16.69 14.78
N ARG A 141 -4.27 -16.54 15.52
CA ARG A 141 -3.24 -15.53 15.24
C ARG A 141 -2.54 -15.80 13.90
N ARG A 142 -2.24 -17.06 13.58
CA ARG A 142 -1.66 -17.46 12.29
C ARG A 142 -2.59 -17.09 11.13
N GLN A 143 -3.89 -17.40 11.23
CA GLN A 143 -4.86 -17.05 10.19
C GLN A 143 -4.96 -15.54 9.97
N ILE A 144 -5.00 -14.74 11.05
CA ILE A 144 -5.04 -13.27 10.96
C ILE A 144 -3.80 -12.73 10.22
N ILE A 145 -2.61 -13.24 10.56
CA ILE A 145 -1.36 -12.83 9.91
C ILE A 145 -1.37 -13.22 8.42
N GLN A 146 -1.78 -14.45 8.08
CA GLN A 146 -1.90 -14.89 6.69
C GLN A 146 -2.86 -14.01 5.89
N ASN A 147 -4.04 -13.68 6.45
CA ASN A 147 -4.99 -12.78 5.80
C ASN A 147 -4.43 -11.35 5.65
N ARG A 148 -3.62 -10.87 6.61
CA ARG A 148 -2.90 -9.60 6.47
C ARG A 148 -1.89 -9.63 5.31
N ILE A 149 -1.15 -10.74 5.16
CA ILE A 149 -0.20 -10.93 4.05
C ILE A 149 -0.94 -10.92 2.71
N ARG A 150 -2.05 -11.66 2.59
CA ARG A 150 -2.89 -11.70 1.39
C ARG A 150 -3.42 -10.31 1.01
N ARG A 151 -3.95 -9.55 1.98
CA ARG A 151 -4.42 -8.18 1.74
C ARG A 151 -3.28 -7.26 1.27
N LYS A 152 -2.09 -7.36 1.88
CA LYS A 152 -0.92 -6.59 1.47
C LYS A 152 -0.44 -6.95 0.05
N ALA A 153 -0.62 -8.19 -0.38
CA ALA A 153 -0.25 -8.62 -1.74
C ALA A 153 -1.29 -8.21 -2.80
N LEU A 154 -2.56 -8.00 -2.40
CA LEU A 154 -3.65 -7.59 -3.28
C LEU A 154 -3.71 -6.06 -3.45
N TRP A 155 -3.34 -5.30 -2.42
CA TRP A 155 -3.24 -3.84 -2.44
C TRP A 155 -2.03 -3.36 -3.22
#